data_AF-A0A497XYH3-F1
#
_entry.id   AF-A0A497XYH3-F1
#
_cell.length_a   1.000
_cell.length_b   1.000
_cell.length_c   1.000
_cell.angle_alpha   90.00
_cell.angle_beta   90.00
_cell.angle_gamma   90.00
#
_symmetry.space_group_name_H-M   'P 1'
#
loop_
_entity.id
_entity.type
_entity.pdbx_description
1 polymer ?
#
loop_
_entity_poly.entity_id
_entity_poly.type
_entity_poly.pdbx_seq_one_letter_code
_entity_poly.pdbx_strand_id
1 'polypeptide(L)'
;MYDRLKNLLSPIFIFCLVLLILNDFLLKATFHNVLTGKLSDFCGLFIFPVFWSALFPKFKSWIFILSGILFVFWKSEYASGLIELVNTFFLLQRTVDPTDLLALPVLLVGWLHVKGRKQIVISNSLLPRLATAFIAIVTIFSFCATSQRPYLQSFDHPQYVLLRSSVTPDVKLYDEFEFYRKDSLLVVKVNHTYVSRPVMDDDYNKNNSLNDLDIHARGQIVDSTSLMPPGKITALTIETPQGSDALRFKGGRLDGRFTRTKNGRMVIEGFYKMGIEDSVWTLKDSSNTVIKQTIVNGERIKVEQFRDGKLLSSSGINTRADSIRNIYIKIGMLALCMAGIILVLRRNYRETSPNQLALKTGWKWLLCLISPIFVWLSYLGLNILLIDYRPDIFETLATIIFIFMATCPLMFVAVFRIKLRKEIDIVLYCLLFGLACSIWTISGILIELVF
;
A
#
# COMPACT_ATOMS: atom_id res chain seq x y z
N MET A 1 -9.84 8.67 36.33
CA MET A 1 -9.82 8.19 34.93
C MET A 1 -8.42 8.28 34.31
N TYR A 2 -7.68 9.35 34.59
CA TYR A 2 -6.37 9.65 34.02
C TYR A 2 -5.23 8.69 34.39
N ASP A 3 -5.20 8.17 35.61
CA ASP A 3 -4.19 7.18 36.02
C ASP A 3 -4.23 5.86 35.24
N ARG A 4 -5.33 5.62 34.51
CA ARG A 4 -5.63 4.33 33.85
C ARG A 4 -5.09 4.26 32.43
N LEU A 5 -5.06 5.39 31.73
CA LEU A 5 -4.52 5.50 30.37
C LEU A 5 -2.97 5.54 30.36
N LYS A 6 -2.33 5.63 31.54
CA LYS A 6 -0.86 5.62 31.70
C LYS A 6 -0.20 4.32 31.21
N ASN A 7 -0.95 3.23 31.10
CA ASN A 7 -0.47 1.98 30.50
C ASN A 7 -0.11 2.16 29.01
N LEU A 8 -0.76 3.10 28.32
CA LEU A 8 -0.47 3.43 26.91
C LEU A 8 0.87 4.16 26.76
N LEU A 9 1.33 4.88 27.78
CA LEU A 9 2.65 5.54 27.81
C LEU A 9 3.78 4.58 28.22
N SER A 10 3.49 3.29 28.38
CA SER A 10 4.50 2.28 28.67
C SER A 10 5.53 2.19 27.54
N PRO A 11 6.84 2.17 27.83
CA PRO A 11 7.86 1.96 26.81
C PRO A 11 7.62 0.69 25.98
N ILE A 12 7.14 -0.38 26.62
CA ILE A 12 6.83 -1.65 25.93
C ILE A 12 5.62 -1.49 25.01
N PHE A 13 4.59 -0.77 25.43
CA PHE A 13 3.41 -0.51 24.59
C PHE A 13 3.76 0.34 23.37
N ILE A 14 4.51 1.43 23.59
CA ILE A 14 4.98 2.31 22.50
C ILE A 14 5.90 1.53 21.55
N PHE A 15 6.81 0.71 22.08
CA PHE A 15 7.69 -0.13 21.27
C PHE A 15 6.89 -1.09 20.38
N CYS A 16 5.94 -1.85 20.95
CA CYS A 16 5.09 -2.74 20.17
C CYS A 16 4.27 -1.97 19.13
N LEU A 17 3.73 -0.79 19.47
CA LEU A 17 2.94 0.02 18.55
C LEU A 17 3.78 0.56 17.38
N VAL A 18 4.98 1.09 17.67
CA VAL A 18 5.91 1.53 16.63
C VAL A 18 6.32 0.35 15.76
N LEU A 19 6.62 -0.80 16.36
CA LEU A 19 7.01 -2.00 15.64
C LEU A 19 5.86 -2.52 14.76
N LEU A 20 4.62 -2.50 15.23
CA LEU A 20 3.44 -2.88 14.45
C LEU A 20 3.29 -1.99 13.21
N ILE A 21 3.32 -0.67 13.41
CA ILE A 21 3.22 0.31 12.32
C ILE A 21 4.40 0.15 11.35
N LEU A 22 5.62 0.03 11.84
CA LEU A 22 6.80 -0.15 10.99
C LEU A 22 6.72 -1.45 10.19
N ASN A 23 6.23 -2.51 10.81
CA ASN A 23 6.06 -3.80 10.16
C ASN A 23 5.01 -3.76 9.05
N ASP A 24 3.84 -3.16 9.35
CA ASP A 24 2.73 -3.13 8.40
C ASP A 24 2.99 -2.21 7.21
N PHE A 25 3.66 -1.08 7.42
CA PHE A 25 3.88 -0.09 6.37
C PHE A 25 5.23 -0.20 5.66
N LEU A 26 6.28 -0.77 6.28
CA LEU A 26 7.61 -0.89 5.66
C LEU A 26 8.06 -2.33 5.47
N LEU A 27 8.01 -3.18 6.50
CA LEU A 27 8.60 -4.53 6.42
C LEU A 27 7.78 -5.47 5.53
N LYS A 28 6.44 -5.40 5.58
CA LYS A 28 5.59 -6.20 4.69
C LYS A 28 5.73 -5.81 3.23
N ALA A 29 6.04 -4.56 2.93
CA ALA A 29 6.25 -4.09 1.56
C ALA A 29 7.61 -4.55 0.99
N THR A 30 8.64 -4.63 1.84
CA THR A 30 10.02 -4.94 1.42
C THR A 30 10.40 -6.42 1.55
N PHE A 31 9.78 -7.15 2.49
CA PHE A 31 10.04 -8.56 2.75
C PHE A 31 8.70 -9.30 2.87
N HIS A 32 8.22 -9.87 1.75
CA HIS A 32 7.07 -10.80 1.73
C HIS A 32 7.45 -12.15 2.37
N ASN A 33 7.72 -12.14 3.67
CA ASN A 33 8.16 -13.31 4.43
C ASN A 33 7.16 -13.64 5.54
N VAL A 34 7.02 -14.94 5.83
CA VAL A 34 6.19 -15.50 6.93
C VAL A 34 6.46 -14.81 8.28
N LEU A 35 7.67 -14.28 8.47
CA LEU A 35 8.10 -13.61 9.69
C LEU A 35 7.39 -12.26 9.93
N THR A 36 7.09 -11.49 8.89
CA THR A 36 6.43 -10.17 9.02
C THR A 36 4.94 -10.32 9.35
N GLY A 37 4.29 -11.38 8.85
CA GLY A 37 2.93 -11.76 9.22
C GLY A 37 2.81 -12.08 10.72
N LYS A 38 3.70 -12.93 11.23
CA LYS A 38 3.73 -13.30 12.65
C LYS A 38 4.02 -12.11 13.55
N LEU A 39 4.97 -11.25 13.18
CA LEU A 39 5.34 -10.09 14.00
C LEU A 39 4.14 -9.15 14.25
N SER A 40 3.27 -9.01 13.26
CA SER A 40 2.00 -8.28 13.36
C SER A 40 1.06 -8.93 14.37
N ASP A 41 0.90 -10.26 14.32
CA ASP A 41 0.02 -10.99 15.25
C ASP A 41 0.53 -10.90 16.70
N PHE A 42 1.84 -11.02 16.92
CA PHE A 42 2.46 -10.86 18.24
C PHE A 42 2.25 -9.44 18.80
N CYS A 43 2.48 -8.40 17.99
CA CYS A 43 2.29 -7.02 18.44
C CYS A 43 0.82 -6.66 18.62
N GLY A 44 -0.05 -7.09 17.70
CA GLY A 44 -1.49 -6.88 17.76
C GLY A 44 -2.13 -7.52 18.99
N LEU A 45 -1.82 -8.79 19.28
CA LEU A 45 -2.31 -9.49 20.47
C LEU A 45 -1.78 -8.91 21.79
N PHE A 46 -0.65 -8.20 21.77
CA PHE A 46 -0.21 -7.44 22.93
C PHE A 46 -0.99 -6.11 23.08
N ILE A 47 -1.01 -5.31 22.02
CA ILE A 47 -1.52 -3.93 22.05
C ILE A 47 -3.03 -3.90 22.25
N PHE A 48 -3.78 -4.75 21.55
CA PHE A 48 -5.25 -4.75 21.55
C PHE A 48 -5.86 -4.93 22.96
N PRO A 49 -5.58 -6.03 23.69
CA PRO A 49 -6.15 -6.21 25.03
C PRO A 49 -5.58 -5.20 26.03
N VAL A 50 -4.31 -4.79 25.91
CA VAL A 50 -3.74 -3.76 26.80
C VAL A 50 -4.46 -2.42 26.61
N PHE A 51 -4.73 -2.01 25.37
CA PHE A 51 -5.48 -0.80 25.05
C PHE A 51 -6.90 -0.85 25.63
N TRP A 52 -7.67 -1.89 25.31
CA TRP A 52 -9.05 -2.01 25.80
C TRP A 52 -9.12 -2.17 27.32
N SER A 53 -8.13 -2.81 27.96
CA SER A 53 -8.04 -2.91 29.41
C SER A 53 -7.81 -1.56 30.10
N ALA A 54 -7.19 -0.59 29.39
CA ALA A 54 -7.01 0.77 29.86
C ALA A 54 -8.31 1.58 29.78
N LEU A 55 -9.13 1.35 28.75
CA LEU A 55 -10.46 1.97 28.59
C LEU A 55 -11.51 1.35 29.52
N PHE A 56 -11.53 0.02 29.65
CA PHE A 56 -12.52 -0.76 30.40
C PHE A 56 -11.88 -1.55 31.56
N PRO A 57 -11.46 -0.85 32.63
CA PRO A 57 -10.67 -1.45 33.71
C PRO A 57 -11.43 -2.44 34.60
N LYS A 58 -12.77 -2.51 34.51
CA LYS A 58 -13.59 -3.48 35.25
C LYS A 58 -13.56 -4.87 34.59
N PHE A 59 -13.28 -4.93 33.29
CA PHE A 59 -13.39 -6.15 32.48
C PHE A 59 -12.03 -6.65 31.98
N LYS A 60 -10.92 -6.26 32.64
CA LYS A 60 -9.55 -6.56 32.16
C LYS A 60 -9.35 -8.04 31.86
N SER A 61 -9.65 -8.92 32.82
CA SER A 61 -9.49 -10.37 32.62
C SER A 61 -10.36 -10.89 31.48
N TRP A 62 -11.60 -10.40 31.37
CA TRP A 62 -12.50 -10.75 30.27
C TRP A 62 -11.99 -10.29 28.91
N ILE A 63 -11.38 -9.11 28.82
CA ILE A 63 -10.81 -8.59 27.57
C ILE A 63 -9.68 -9.49 27.07
N PHE A 64 -8.79 -9.94 27.95
CA PHE A 64 -7.71 -10.86 27.58
C PHE A 64 -8.25 -12.23 27.14
N ILE A 65 -9.20 -12.80 27.89
CA ILE A 65 -9.84 -14.08 27.56
C ILE A 65 -10.56 -13.98 26.22
N LEU A 66 -11.40 -12.95 26.05
CA LEU A 66 -12.18 -12.74 24.82
C LEU A 66 -11.28 -12.48 23.62
N SER A 67 -10.18 -11.71 23.78
CA SER A 67 -9.22 -11.48 22.70
C SER A 67 -8.57 -12.79 22.24
N GLY A 68 -8.23 -13.68 23.18
CA GLY A 68 -7.70 -15.01 22.86
C GLY A 68 -8.72 -15.90 22.14
N ILE A 69 -9.96 -15.96 22.63
CA ILE A 69 -11.04 -16.74 22.00
C ILE A 69 -11.33 -16.23 20.59
N LEU A 70 -11.48 -14.90 20.43
CA LEU A 70 -11.74 -14.29 19.13
C LEU A 70 -10.58 -14.54 18.15
N PHE A 71 -9.33 -14.49 18.61
CA PHE A 71 -8.17 -14.77 17.78
C PHE A 71 -8.12 -16.23 17.31
N VAL A 72 -8.35 -17.19 18.22
CA VAL A 72 -8.44 -18.62 17.88
C VAL A 72 -9.57 -18.87 16.88
N PHE A 73 -10.75 -18.29 17.14
CA PHE A 73 -11.90 -18.40 16.26
C PHE A 73 -11.62 -17.81 14.88
N TRP A 74 -11.04 -16.61 14.82
CA TRP A 74 -10.71 -15.92 13.57
C TRP A 74 -9.72 -16.70 12.71
N LYS A 75 -8.69 -17.29 13.32
CA LYS A 75 -7.66 -18.10 12.65
C LYS A 75 -8.10 -19.55 12.36
N SER A 76 -9.29 -19.96 12.79
CA SER A 76 -9.83 -21.31 12.57
C SER A 76 -10.71 -21.38 11.32
N GLU A 77 -10.81 -22.57 10.72
CA GLU A 77 -11.73 -22.88 9.62
C GLU A 77 -13.20 -22.60 9.98
N TYR A 78 -13.58 -22.65 11.27
CA TYR A 78 -14.95 -22.39 11.71
C TYR A 78 -15.45 -20.96 11.43
N ALA A 79 -14.55 -19.99 11.29
CA ALA A 79 -14.94 -18.62 10.96
C ALA A 79 -15.26 -18.43 9.45
N SER A 80 -15.01 -19.42 8.59
CA SER A 80 -15.26 -19.32 7.13
C SER A 80 -16.72 -18.95 6.82
N GLY A 81 -17.70 -19.61 7.44
CA GLY A 81 -19.12 -19.34 7.17
C GLY A 81 -19.57 -17.93 7.59
N LEU A 82 -19.01 -17.37 8.67
CA LEU A 82 -19.28 -15.97 9.04
C LEU A 82 -18.61 -14.99 8.09
N ILE A 83 -17.41 -15.30 7.61
CA ILE A 83 -16.68 -14.47 6.66
C ILE A 83 -17.40 -14.44 5.32
N GLU A 84 -17.92 -15.57 4.84
CA GLU A 84 -18.75 -15.62 3.63
C GLU A 84 -19.99 -14.73 3.74
N LEU A 85 -20.66 -14.74 4.90
CA LEU A 85 -21.80 -13.85 5.15
C LEU A 85 -21.37 -12.39 5.16
N VAL A 86 -20.26 -12.05 5.82
CA VAL A 86 -19.75 -10.67 5.84
C VAL A 86 -19.28 -10.24 4.46
N ASN A 87 -18.73 -11.14 3.66
CA ASN A 87 -18.27 -10.90 2.29
C ASN A 87 -19.38 -10.46 1.33
N THR A 88 -20.65 -10.77 1.63
CA THR A 88 -21.78 -10.22 0.86
C THR A 88 -21.91 -8.69 0.97
N PHE A 89 -21.42 -8.10 2.07
CA PHE A 89 -21.43 -6.65 2.29
C PHE A 89 -20.04 -6.03 2.21
N PHE A 90 -19.02 -6.76 2.68
CA PHE A 90 -17.65 -6.32 2.78
C PHE A 90 -16.69 -7.44 2.39
N LEU A 91 -16.06 -7.34 1.21
CA LEU A 91 -14.98 -8.24 0.80
C LEU A 91 -13.83 -8.22 1.82
N LEU A 92 -13.72 -9.30 2.60
CA LEU A 92 -12.67 -9.63 3.55
C LEU A 92 -11.95 -10.88 3.05
N GLN A 93 -10.63 -10.76 2.88
CA GLN A 93 -9.77 -11.90 2.61
C GLN A 93 -9.10 -12.35 3.90
N ARG A 94 -9.05 -13.66 4.10
CA ARG A 94 -8.42 -14.27 5.26
C ARG A 94 -7.61 -15.48 4.85
N THR A 95 -6.36 -15.52 5.29
CA THR A 95 -5.52 -16.72 5.27
C THR A 95 -5.73 -17.52 6.55
N VAL A 96 -6.06 -18.80 6.42
CA VAL A 96 -6.12 -19.74 7.54
C VAL A 96 -4.71 -20.28 7.77
N ASP A 97 -4.03 -19.81 8.81
CA ASP A 97 -2.72 -20.31 9.22
C ASP A 97 -2.75 -20.69 10.71
N PRO A 98 -2.75 -22.00 11.04
CA PRO A 98 -2.77 -22.45 12.44
C PRO A 98 -1.46 -22.13 13.18
N THR A 99 -0.37 -21.84 12.48
CA THR A 99 0.92 -21.48 13.10
C THR A 99 0.90 -20.09 13.73
N ASP A 100 -0.14 -19.29 13.49
CA ASP A 100 -0.35 -17.99 14.13
C ASP A 100 -0.81 -18.10 15.58
N LEU A 101 -1.31 -19.29 15.99
CA LEU A 101 -1.64 -19.58 17.38
C LEU A 101 -0.41 -19.52 18.31
N LEU A 102 0.81 -19.58 17.75
CA LEU A 102 2.05 -19.34 18.49
C LEU A 102 2.15 -17.93 19.10
N ALA A 103 1.30 -16.99 18.68
CA ALA A 103 1.24 -15.65 19.24
C ALA A 103 0.40 -15.56 20.54
N LEU A 104 -0.43 -16.58 20.87
CA LEU A 104 -1.26 -16.59 22.07
C LEU A 104 -0.53 -16.39 23.40
N PRO A 105 0.69 -16.94 23.63
CA PRO A 105 1.44 -16.71 24.88
C PRO A 105 1.70 -15.23 25.18
N VAL A 106 1.68 -14.35 24.16
CA VAL A 106 1.82 -12.91 24.34
C VAL A 106 0.68 -12.31 25.18
N LEU A 107 -0.52 -12.89 25.15
CA LEU A 107 -1.63 -12.46 26.00
C LEU A 107 -1.29 -12.59 27.48
N LEU A 108 -0.56 -13.66 27.87
CA LEU A 108 -0.11 -13.83 29.24
C LEU A 108 0.90 -12.74 29.62
N VAL A 109 1.84 -12.41 28.72
CA VAL A 109 2.80 -11.33 28.90
C VAL A 109 2.09 -9.98 29.06
N GLY A 110 1.09 -9.69 28.22
CA GLY A 110 0.26 -8.49 28.32
C GLY A 110 -0.52 -8.41 29.63
N TRP A 111 -1.07 -9.53 30.11
CA TRP A 111 -1.79 -9.57 31.37
C TRP A 111 -0.87 -9.33 32.57
N LEU A 112 0.31 -9.95 32.59
CA LEU A 112 1.35 -9.70 33.60
C LEU A 112 1.80 -8.22 33.59
N HIS A 113 1.94 -7.63 32.41
CA HIS A 113 2.27 -6.21 32.25
C HIS A 113 1.24 -5.28 32.90
N VAL A 114 -0.05 -5.57 32.72
CA VAL A 114 -1.15 -4.78 33.29
C VAL A 114 -1.31 -5.02 34.80
N LYS A 115 -1.01 -6.23 35.29
CA LYS A 115 -1.12 -6.61 36.71
C LYS A 115 0.05 -6.12 37.57
N GLY A 116 1.27 -6.12 37.04
CA GLY A 116 2.51 -5.84 37.78
C GLY A 116 2.84 -4.37 38.03
N ARG A 117 2.13 -3.41 37.41
CA ARG A 117 2.44 -1.98 37.57
C ARG A 117 1.69 -1.36 38.75
N LYS A 118 2.44 -0.99 39.79
CA LYS A 118 2.00 0.05 40.74
C LYS A 118 1.83 1.36 39.99
N GLN A 119 0.73 2.07 40.23
CA GLN A 119 0.43 3.35 39.58
C GLN A 119 1.59 4.33 39.79
N ILE A 120 2.37 4.60 38.75
CA ILE A 120 3.36 5.67 38.78
C ILE A 120 2.57 6.99 38.83
N VAL A 121 2.79 7.76 39.89
CA VAL A 121 2.16 9.07 40.11
C VAL A 121 2.80 10.08 39.17
N ILE A 122 2.43 10.03 37.89
CA ILE A 122 2.71 11.10 36.93
C ILE A 122 1.79 12.27 37.27
N SER A 123 2.38 13.47 37.40
CA SER A 123 1.72 14.76 37.67
C SER A 123 0.48 15.02 36.79
N ASN A 124 -0.53 15.69 37.35
CA ASN A 124 -1.77 16.15 36.71
C ASN A 124 -1.58 17.28 35.67
N SER A 125 -0.46 17.26 34.94
CA SER A 125 -0.18 18.23 33.88
C SER A 125 -0.97 17.89 32.61
N LEU A 126 -1.29 18.92 31.82
CA LEU A 126 -1.93 18.80 30.50
C LEU A 126 -1.07 18.01 29.50
N LEU A 127 0.26 18.00 29.66
CA LEU A 127 1.18 17.38 28.73
C LEU A 127 1.02 15.84 28.63
N PRO A 128 1.01 15.06 29.74
CA PRO A 128 0.72 13.63 29.66
C PRO A 128 -0.68 13.32 29.08
N ARG A 129 -1.60 14.28 29.06
CA ARG A 129 -3.00 14.07 28.63
C ARG A 129 -3.07 14.04 27.14
N LEU A 130 -2.43 15.06 26.55
CA LEU A 130 -2.26 15.17 25.12
C LEU A 130 -1.41 14.00 24.60
N ALA A 131 -0.32 13.64 25.28
CA ALA A 131 0.50 12.50 24.88
C ALA A 131 -0.27 11.17 24.89
N THR A 132 -1.09 10.95 25.93
CA THR A 132 -1.88 9.73 26.01
C THR A 132 -3.02 9.69 24.99
N ALA A 133 -3.68 10.83 24.75
CA ALA A 133 -4.70 10.93 23.71
C ALA A 133 -4.10 10.70 22.31
N PHE A 134 -2.92 11.25 22.05
CA PHE A 134 -2.19 11.02 20.80
C PHE A 134 -1.88 9.53 20.59
N ILE A 135 -1.30 8.86 21.59
CA ILE A 135 -1.02 7.41 21.50
C ILE A 135 -2.30 6.61 21.30
N ALA A 136 -3.40 6.98 21.95
CA ALA A 136 -4.68 6.31 21.75
C ALA A 136 -5.20 6.46 20.31
N ILE A 137 -5.10 7.66 19.74
CA ILE A 137 -5.46 7.92 18.33
C ILE A 137 -4.58 7.09 17.39
N VAL A 138 -3.26 7.08 17.60
CA VAL A 138 -2.31 6.29 16.80
C VAL A 138 -2.60 4.79 16.93
N THR A 139 -3.01 4.32 18.11
CA THR A 139 -3.38 2.92 18.34
C THR A 139 -4.64 2.54 17.56
N ILE A 140 -5.69 3.37 17.62
CA ILE A 140 -6.92 3.15 16.85
C ILE A 140 -6.61 3.16 15.35
N PHE A 141 -5.81 4.12 14.90
CA PHE A 141 -5.34 4.18 13.52
C PHE A 141 -4.64 2.89 13.09
N SER A 142 -3.72 2.37 13.92
CA SER A 142 -2.99 1.13 13.63
C SER A 142 -3.93 -0.07 13.46
N PHE A 143 -4.98 -0.20 14.30
CA PHE A 143 -5.97 -1.29 14.16
C PHE A 143 -6.78 -1.17 12.87
N CYS A 144 -7.13 0.04 12.45
CA CYS A 144 -7.84 0.24 11.19
C CYS A 144 -6.92 0.01 9.99
N ALA A 145 -5.64 0.41 10.07
CA ALA A 145 -4.66 0.21 9.02
C ALA A 145 -4.41 -1.29 8.72
N THR A 146 -4.38 -2.15 9.75
CA THR A 146 -4.24 -3.61 9.56
C THR A 146 -5.39 -4.26 8.80
N SER A 147 -6.52 -3.57 8.65
CA SER A 147 -7.71 -4.09 7.95
C SER A 147 -7.77 -3.70 6.47
N GLN A 148 -6.73 -3.05 5.93
CA GLN A 148 -6.72 -2.62 4.53
C GLN A 148 -6.80 -3.82 3.58
N ARG A 149 -7.56 -3.63 2.51
CA ARG A 149 -7.75 -4.64 1.45
C ARG A 149 -6.50 -4.73 0.58
N PRO A 150 -6.15 -5.92 0.08
CA PRO A 150 -5.18 -6.05 -1.00
C PRO A 150 -5.68 -5.30 -2.24
N TYR A 151 -4.74 -4.81 -3.03
CA TYR A 151 -5.02 -4.06 -4.24
C TYR A 151 -5.47 -5.02 -5.34
N LEU A 152 -6.57 -4.65 -6.01
CA LEU A 152 -7.14 -5.41 -7.11
C LEU A 152 -6.46 -5.00 -8.41
N GLN A 153 -5.54 -5.82 -8.91
CA GLN A 153 -4.94 -5.61 -10.22
C GLN A 153 -5.84 -6.23 -11.29
N SER A 154 -6.47 -5.38 -12.09
CA SER A 154 -7.19 -5.77 -13.31
C SER A 154 -6.27 -5.70 -14.54
N PHE A 155 -6.70 -6.35 -15.62
CA PHE A 155 -5.99 -6.40 -16.89
C PHE A 155 -6.85 -5.83 -18.02
N ASP A 156 -6.27 -4.92 -18.80
CA ASP A 156 -6.95 -4.34 -19.97
C ASP A 156 -7.09 -5.36 -21.11
N HIS A 157 -6.08 -6.23 -21.25
CA HIS A 157 -6.07 -7.32 -22.21
C HIS A 157 -6.36 -8.66 -21.51
N PRO A 158 -7.00 -9.61 -22.20
CA PRO A 158 -7.39 -10.86 -21.59
C PRO A 158 -6.16 -11.74 -21.32
N GLN A 159 -6.01 -12.12 -20.06
CA GLN A 159 -4.90 -12.96 -19.59
C GLN A 159 -5.36 -14.41 -19.45
N TYR A 160 -4.56 -15.32 -19.99
CA TYR A 160 -4.83 -16.76 -19.95
C TYR A 160 -3.61 -17.56 -19.53
N VAL A 161 -3.87 -18.64 -18.81
CA VAL A 161 -2.89 -19.66 -18.43
C VAL A 161 -3.35 -21.01 -18.94
N LEU A 162 -2.40 -21.84 -19.37
CA LEU A 162 -2.65 -23.22 -19.78
C LEU A 162 -2.10 -24.20 -18.74
N LEU A 163 -3.02 -24.97 -18.13
CA LEU A 163 -2.71 -26.04 -17.19
C LEU A 163 -3.14 -27.40 -17.76
N ARG A 164 -2.64 -28.47 -17.16
CA ARG A 164 -3.14 -29.83 -17.38
C ARG A 164 -4.03 -30.21 -16.21
N SER A 165 -5.23 -30.68 -16.52
CA SER A 165 -6.15 -31.18 -15.50
C SER A 165 -7.02 -32.30 -16.07
N SER A 166 -7.32 -33.29 -15.23
CA SER A 166 -8.30 -34.34 -15.53
C SER A 166 -9.73 -33.93 -15.12
N VAL A 167 -9.87 -32.90 -14.27
CA VAL A 167 -11.13 -32.45 -13.68
C VAL A 167 -11.34 -30.96 -13.94
N THR A 168 -12.59 -30.54 -14.20
CA THR A 168 -12.97 -29.13 -14.22
C THR A 168 -13.21 -28.65 -12.79
N PRO A 169 -12.47 -27.64 -12.30
CA PRO A 169 -12.75 -27.03 -11.00
C PRO A 169 -14.17 -26.46 -10.96
N ASP A 170 -14.81 -26.43 -9.79
CA ASP A 170 -16.11 -25.78 -9.63
C ASP A 170 -15.96 -24.26 -9.77
N VAL A 171 -16.65 -23.69 -10.75
CA VAL A 171 -16.59 -22.26 -11.10
C VAL A 171 -17.04 -21.37 -9.93
N LYS A 172 -17.90 -21.88 -9.04
CA LYS A 172 -18.42 -21.09 -7.90
C LYS A 172 -17.41 -20.84 -6.79
N LEU A 173 -16.28 -21.55 -6.79
CA LEU A 173 -15.24 -21.41 -5.76
C LEU A 173 -14.21 -20.33 -6.11
N TYR A 174 -14.22 -19.80 -7.35
CA TYR A 174 -13.12 -18.97 -7.87
C TYR A 174 -13.63 -17.77 -8.69
N ASP A 175 -14.01 -16.68 -8.02
CA ASP A 175 -14.43 -15.43 -8.70
C ASP A 175 -13.32 -14.80 -9.56
N GLU A 176 -12.06 -15.14 -9.28
CA GLU A 176 -10.86 -14.66 -10.00
C GLU A 176 -10.69 -15.32 -11.38
N PHE A 177 -11.29 -16.50 -11.60
CA PHE A 177 -11.00 -17.37 -12.74
C PHE A 177 -12.22 -17.79 -13.55
N GLU A 178 -12.05 -17.87 -14.87
CA GLU A 178 -12.97 -18.61 -15.73
C GLU A 178 -12.26 -19.82 -16.35
N PHE A 179 -12.92 -20.98 -16.32
CA PHE A 179 -12.34 -22.25 -16.75
C PHE A 179 -12.91 -22.71 -18.09
N TYR A 180 -12.01 -23.02 -19.03
CA TYR A 180 -12.34 -23.54 -20.35
C TYR A 180 -11.57 -24.84 -20.60
N ARG A 181 -12.28 -25.97 -20.67
CA ARG A 181 -11.66 -27.29 -20.85
C ARG A 181 -11.57 -27.67 -22.32
N LYS A 182 -10.44 -28.27 -22.69
CA LYS A 182 -10.24 -28.93 -23.99
C LYS A 182 -9.45 -30.23 -23.77
N ASP A 183 -10.15 -31.36 -23.77
CA ASP A 183 -9.59 -32.69 -23.49
C ASP A 183 -8.89 -32.77 -22.11
N SER A 184 -7.56 -32.96 -22.10
CA SER A 184 -6.70 -32.97 -20.91
C SER A 184 -6.10 -31.60 -20.58
N LEU A 185 -6.46 -30.56 -21.33
CA LEU A 185 -5.98 -29.19 -21.17
C LEU A 185 -7.07 -28.34 -20.49
N LEU A 186 -6.63 -27.51 -19.57
CA LEU A 186 -7.44 -26.54 -18.85
C LEU A 186 -6.90 -25.15 -19.16
N VAL A 187 -7.69 -24.35 -19.87
CA VAL A 187 -7.41 -22.94 -20.09
C VAL A 187 -8.08 -22.15 -18.98
N VAL A 188 -7.29 -21.40 -18.23
CA VAL A 188 -7.74 -20.57 -17.11
C VAL A 188 -7.63 -19.13 -17.56
N LYS A 189 -8.75 -18.43 -17.66
CA LYS A 189 -8.76 -16.98 -17.84
C LYS A 189 -8.63 -16.33 -16.48
N VAL A 190 -7.71 -15.38 -16.35
CA VAL A 190 -7.51 -14.62 -15.11
C VAL A 190 -8.15 -13.26 -15.27
N ASN A 191 -9.20 -13.00 -14.49
CA ASN A 191 -9.94 -11.74 -14.58
C ASN A 191 -9.26 -10.62 -13.78
N HIS A 192 -8.72 -10.95 -12.61
CA HIS A 192 -7.98 -10.04 -11.75
C HIS A 192 -7.02 -10.83 -10.85
N THR A 193 -6.08 -10.13 -10.25
CA THR A 193 -5.18 -10.70 -9.24
C THR A 193 -5.11 -9.78 -8.03
N TYR A 194 -5.01 -10.37 -6.84
CA TYR A 194 -4.77 -9.61 -5.61
C TYR A 194 -3.27 -9.42 -5.42
N VAL A 195 -2.84 -8.16 -5.38
CA VAL A 195 -1.44 -7.79 -5.17
C VAL A 195 -1.34 -6.83 -3.99
N SER A 196 -0.13 -6.71 -3.43
CA SER A 196 0.17 -5.58 -2.56
C SER A 196 0.02 -4.29 -3.37
N ARG A 197 -0.53 -3.23 -2.76
CA ARG A 197 -0.72 -1.96 -3.45
C ARG A 197 0.63 -1.46 -3.99
N PRO A 198 0.75 -1.25 -5.30
CA PRO A 198 1.99 -0.73 -5.84
C PRO A 198 2.13 0.74 -5.50
N VAL A 199 3.37 1.22 -5.34
CA VAL A 199 3.65 2.65 -5.16
C VAL A 199 3.22 3.48 -6.36
N MET A 200 3.25 2.91 -7.56
CA MET A 200 2.78 3.54 -8.78
C MET A 200 1.95 2.55 -9.59
N ASP A 201 0.76 2.96 -10.01
CA ASP A 201 -0.09 2.18 -10.90
C ASP A 201 0.41 2.35 -12.34
N ASP A 202 1.32 1.47 -12.75
CA ASP A 202 1.95 1.46 -14.06
C ASP A 202 1.99 0.06 -14.69
N ASP A 203 2.25 0.01 -16.01
CA ASP A 203 2.33 -1.25 -16.73
C ASP A 203 3.48 -2.15 -16.21
N TYR A 204 4.55 -1.56 -15.68
CA TYR A 204 5.67 -2.32 -15.11
C TYR A 204 5.23 -3.16 -13.90
N ASN A 205 4.53 -2.56 -12.93
CA ASN A 205 4.03 -3.26 -11.76
C ASN A 205 2.95 -4.29 -12.12
N LYS A 206 2.08 -3.97 -13.09
CA LYS A 206 1.17 -4.95 -13.68
C LYS A 206 1.93 -6.14 -14.28
N ASN A 207 3.02 -5.92 -15.02
CA ASN A 207 3.80 -7.01 -15.62
C ASN A 207 4.50 -7.88 -14.57
N ASN A 208 4.92 -7.29 -13.44
CA ASN A 208 5.48 -8.06 -12.33
C ASN A 208 4.48 -9.06 -11.74
N SER A 209 3.19 -8.70 -11.63
CA SER A 209 2.17 -9.63 -11.17
C SER A 209 1.88 -10.75 -12.18
N LEU A 210 2.24 -10.53 -13.45
CA LEU A 210 2.07 -11.51 -14.50
C LEU A 210 3.21 -12.54 -14.56
N ASN A 211 4.44 -12.29 -14.11
CA ASN A 211 5.60 -13.15 -14.39
C ASN A 211 5.37 -14.65 -14.07
N ASP A 212 4.78 -14.95 -12.91
CA ASP A 212 4.54 -16.31 -12.42
C ASP A 212 3.04 -16.68 -12.37
N LEU A 213 2.22 -16.06 -13.22
CA LEU A 213 0.76 -16.24 -13.19
C LEU A 213 0.32 -17.71 -13.30
N ASP A 214 1.07 -18.53 -14.05
CA ASP A 214 0.74 -19.95 -14.23
C ASP A 214 1.02 -20.79 -12.98
N ILE A 215 2.09 -20.46 -12.27
CA ILE A 215 2.42 -21.03 -10.96
C ILE A 215 1.39 -20.58 -9.93
N HIS A 216 1.04 -19.30 -9.88
CA HIS A 216 0.05 -18.74 -8.96
C HIS A 216 -1.33 -19.34 -9.19
N ALA A 217 -1.81 -19.37 -10.44
CA ALA A 217 -3.09 -19.96 -10.79
C ALA A 217 -3.14 -21.45 -10.39
N ARG A 218 -2.08 -22.23 -10.66
CA ARG A 218 -1.99 -23.62 -10.22
C ARG A 218 -2.00 -23.76 -8.70
N GLY A 219 -1.32 -22.87 -7.97
CA GLY A 219 -1.29 -22.92 -6.50
C GLY A 219 -2.67 -22.71 -5.86
N GLN A 220 -3.54 -21.94 -6.51
CA GLN A 220 -4.90 -21.69 -6.04
C GLN A 220 -5.91 -22.78 -6.48
N ILE A 221 -5.68 -23.41 -7.65
CA ILE A 221 -6.55 -24.46 -8.17
C ILE A 221 -6.05 -25.83 -7.64
N VAL A 222 -6.79 -26.40 -6.68
CA VAL A 222 -6.53 -27.67 -5.94
C VAL A 222 -5.73 -28.74 -6.73
N ASP A 223 -4.88 -29.50 -6.01
CA ASP A 223 -3.90 -30.56 -6.34
C ASP A 223 -4.04 -31.44 -7.61
N SER A 224 -5.17 -31.43 -8.29
CA SER A 224 -5.38 -32.16 -9.55
C SER A 224 -4.80 -31.47 -10.80
N THR A 225 -4.21 -30.27 -10.65
CA THR A 225 -3.64 -29.50 -11.77
C THR A 225 -2.12 -29.58 -11.84
N SER A 226 -1.58 -29.73 -13.05
CA SER A 226 -0.13 -29.74 -13.32
C SER A 226 0.27 -28.70 -14.36
N LEU A 227 1.49 -28.17 -14.22
CA LEU A 227 2.04 -27.20 -15.18
C LEU A 227 2.30 -27.87 -16.53
N MET A 228 2.18 -27.07 -17.59
CA MET A 228 2.63 -27.47 -18.91
C MET A 228 4.15 -27.55 -18.97
N PRO A 229 4.73 -28.53 -19.69
CA PRO A 229 6.18 -28.61 -19.87
C PRO A 229 6.73 -27.33 -20.49
N PRO A 230 7.85 -26.79 -19.96
CA PRO A 230 8.43 -25.54 -20.45
C PRO A 230 8.79 -25.66 -21.93
N GLY A 231 8.51 -24.62 -22.70
CA GLY A 231 8.82 -24.56 -24.14
C GLY A 231 7.85 -25.31 -25.07
N LYS A 232 6.92 -26.13 -24.55
CA LYS A 232 5.93 -26.81 -25.41
C LYS A 232 4.95 -25.79 -26.01
N ILE A 233 4.92 -25.69 -27.34
CA ILE A 233 3.99 -24.79 -28.03
C ILE A 233 2.62 -25.47 -28.17
N THR A 234 1.56 -24.79 -27.73
CA THR A 234 0.18 -25.27 -27.85
C THR A 234 -0.69 -24.14 -28.39
N ALA A 235 -1.42 -24.37 -29.48
CA ALA A 235 -2.37 -23.41 -30.03
C ALA A 235 -3.79 -23.96 -29.89
N LEU A 236 -4.72 -23.13 -29.45
CA LEU A 236 -6.10 -23.52 -29.24
C LEU A 236 -7.03 -22.32 -29.38
N THR A 237 -8.26 -22.61 -29.80
CA THR A 237 -9.35 -21.63 -29.83
C THR A 237 -10.35 -21.98 -28.74
N ILE A 238 -10.83 -20.96 -28.01
CA ILE A 238 -11.89 -21.06 -27.01
C ILE A 238 -13.03 -20.10 -27.34
N GLU A 239 -14.25 -20.50 -27.00
CA GLU A 239 -15.43 -19.65 -27.11
C GLU A 239 -15.70 -18.99 -25.76
N THR A 240 -15.67 -17.66 -25.73
CA THR A 240 -15.98 -16.85 -24.55
C THR A 240 -17.25 -16.04 -24.79
N PRO A 241 -17.93 -15.55 -23.74
CA PRO A 241 -19.08 -14.65 -23.91
C PRO A 241 -18.75 -13.39 -24.74
N GLN A 242 -17.48 -12.98 -24.77
CA GLN A 242 -17.00 -11.82 -25.52
C GLN A 242 -16.67 -12.14 -26.99
N GLY A 243 -16.54 -13.42 -27.36
CA GLY A 243 -16.21 -13.89 -28.70
C GLY A 243 -15.28 -15.11 -28.71
N SER A 244 -14.84 -15.51 -29.91
CA SER A 244 -13.91 -16.61 -30.12
C SER A 244 -12.46 -16.12 -30.04
N ASP A 245 -11.69 -16.68 -29.10
CA ASP A 245 -10.30 -16.32 -28.84
C ASP A 245 -9.36 -17.36 -29.39
N ALA A 246 -8.45 -16.93 -30.29
CA ALA A 246 -7.33 -17.74 -30.73
C ALA A 246 -6.13 -17.48 -29.80
N LEU A 247 -5.70 -18.54 -29.12
CA LEU A 247 -4.65 -18.51 -28.10
C LEU A 247 -3.46 -19.35 -28.55
N ARG A 248 -2.25 -18.82 -28.33
CA ARG A 248 -0.98 -19.55 -28.50
C ARG A 248 -0.20 -19.49 -27.20
N PHE A 249 0.19 -20.66 -26.72
CA PHE A 249 0.95 -20.83 -25.49
C PHE A 249 2.33 -21.40 -25.77
N LYS A 250 3.31 -21.02 -24.97
CA LYS A 250 4.61 -21.68 -24.84
C LYS A 250 4.78 -22.09 -23.38
N GLY A 251 4.70 -23.39 -23.11
CA GLY A 251 4.47 -23.88 -21.74
C GLY A 251 3.05 -23.54 -21.28
N GLY A 252 2.92 -22.97 -20.08
CA GLY A 252 1.64 -22.53 -19.52
C GLY A 252 1.26 -21.09 -19.86
N ARG A 253 2.12 -20.37 -20.57
CA ARG A 253 2.09 -18.90 -20.74
C ARG A 253 1.74 -18.51 -22.17
N LEU A 254 1.00 -17.41 -22.36
CA LEU A 254 0.70 -16.88 -23.68
C LEU A 254 1.99 -16.43 -24.40
N ASP A 255 2.20 -16.89 -25.62
CA ASP A 255 3.36 -16.52 -26.43
C ASP A 255 2.96 -16.61 -27.90
N GLY A 256 2.80 -15.45 -28.54
CA GLY A 256 2.42 -15.31 -29.93
C GLY A 256 1.24 -14.39 -30.15
N ARG A 257 0.71 -14.44 -31.38
CA ARG A 257 -0.43 -13.62 -31.78
C ARG A 257 -1.69 -14.06 -31.04
N PHE A 258 -2.38 -13.07 -30.47
CA PHE A 258 -3.71 -13.20 -29.89
C PHE A 258 -4.71 -12.51 -30.81
N THR A 259 -5.85 -13.17 -31.07
CA THR A 259 -6.96 -12.55 -31.80
C THR A 259 -8.29 -12.93 -31.19
N ARG A 260 -9.16 -11.94 -30.98
CA ARG A 260 -10.56 -12.15 -30.63
C ARG A 260 -11.45 -11.82 -31.83
N THR A 261 -12.34 -12.75 -32.17
CA THR A 261 -13.34 -12.55 -33.22
C THR A 261 -14.74 -12.60 -32.65
N LYS A 262 -15.59 -11.65 -33.04
CA LYS A 262 -16.99 -11.58 -32.63
C LYS A 262 -17.85 -11.40 -33.89
N ASN A 263 -18.83 -12.27 -34.10
CA ASN A 263 -19.70 -12.27 -35.27
C ASN A 263 -18.92 -12.24 -36.60
N GLY A 264 -17.82 -13.02 -36.70
CA GLY A 264 -16.97 -13.08 -37.89
C GLY A 264 -16.06 -11.87 -38.12
N ARG A 265 -16.08 -10.85 -37.25
CA ARG A 265 -15.19 -9.68 -37.31
C ARG A 265 -14.12 -9.76 -36.23
N MET A 266 -12.89 -9.44 -36.57
CA MET A 266 -11.79 -9.33 -35.61
C MET A 266 -11.93 -8.04 -34.79
N VAL A 267 -12.08 -8.18 -33.47
CA VAL A 267 -12.31 -7.08 -32.53
C VAL A 267 -11.08 -6.77 -31.68
N ILE A 268 -10.21 -7.75 -31.44
CA ILE A 268 -8.94 -7.54 -30.74
C ILE A 268 -7.85 -8.28 -31.50
N GLU A 269 -6.70 -7.63 -31.64
CA GLU A 269 -5.49 -8.19 -32.18
C GLU A 269 -4.29 -7.69 -31.39
N GLY A 270 -3.37 -8.59 -31.06
CA GLY A 270 -2.13 -8.25 -30.40
C GLY A 270 -1.15 -9.41 -30.39
N PHE A 271 -0.03 -9.19 -29.71
CA PHE A 271 1.02 -10.18 -29.53
C PHE A 271 1.46 -10.23 -28.07
N TYR A 272 1.56 -11.45 -27.55
CA TYR A 272 2.13 -11.74 -26.24
C TYR A 272 3.53 -12.35 -26.37
N LYS A 273 4.39 -12.04 -25.42
CA LYS A 273 5.70 -12.66 -25.23
C LYS A 273 5.77 -13.15 -23.79
N MET A 274 5.67 -14.46 -23.59
CA MET A 274 5.66 -15.11 -22.27
C MET A 274 4.64 -14.51 -21.27
N GLY A 275 3.47 -14.13 -21.77
CA GLY A 275 2.33 -13.59 -21.02
C GLY A 275 2.33 -12.06 -20.88
N ILE A 276 3.37 -11.39 -21.37
CA ILE A 276 3.47 -9.92 -21.37
C ILE A 276 3.13 -9.40 -22.77
N GLU A 277 2.37 -8.31 -22.85
CA GLU A 277 2.04 -7.68 -24.14
C GLU A 277 3.29 -7.08 -24.81
N ASP A 278 3.51 -7.36 -26.10
CA ASP A 278 4.69 -6.87 -26.82
C ASP A 278 4.38 -6.65 -28.30
N SER A 279 3.64 -5.57 -28.61
CA SER A 279 3.29 -5.13 -29.97
C SER A 279 2.33 -3.92 -29.96
N VAL A 280 1.90 -3.51 -31.16
CA VAL A 280 0.71 -2.66 -31.31
C VAL A 280 -0.55 -3.49 -31.15
N TRP A 281 -1.27 -3.27 -30.05
CA TRP A 281 -2.57 -3.84 -29.78
C TRP A 281 -3.66 -3.02 -30.45
N THR A 282 -4.53 -3.67 -31.22
CA THR A 282 -5.62 -3.03 -31.94
C THR A 282 -6.95 -3.53 -31.39
N LEU A 283 -7.72 -2.62 -30.81
CA LEU A 283 -9.07 -2.88 -30.32
C LEU A 283 -10.07 -2.15 -31.21
N LYS A 284 -11.02 -2.90 -31.78
CA LYS A 284 -12.08 -2.37 -32.65
C LYS A 284 -13.41 -2.52 -31.96
N ASP A 285 -14.13 -1.42 -31.84
CA ASP A 285 -15.50 -1.41 -31.35
C ASP A 285 -16.50 -1.49 -32.51
N SER A 286 -17.72 -1.93 -32.18
CA SER A 286 -18.91 -1.94 -33.03
C SER A 286 -19.21 -0.59 -33.69
N SER A 287 -18.79 0.51 -33.08
CA SER A 287 -18.96 1.91 -33.53
C SER A 287 -17.97 2.38 -34.61
N ASN A 288 -17.20 1.47 -35.22
CA ASN A 288 -16.10 1.77 -36.16
C ASN A 288 -14.97 2.63 -35.56
N THR A 289 -14.92 2.68 -34.23
CA THR A 289 -13.82 3.27 -33.47
C THR A 289 -12.71 2.23 -33.31
N VAL A 290 -11.48 2.62 -33.59
CA VAL A 290 -10.29 1.77 -33.46
C VAL A 290 -9.33 2.41 -32.46
N ILE A 291 -9.00 1.68 -31.40
CA ILE A 291 -7.99 2.08 -30.43
C ILE A 291 -6.73 1.28 -30.72
N LYS A 292 -5.61 1.97 -30.94
CA LYS A 292 -4.29 1.35 -31.07
C LYS A 292 -3.47 1.69 -29.83
N GLN A 293 -2.98 0.68 -29.15
CA GLN A 293 -2.07 0.82 -28.02
C GLN A 293 -0.71 0.29 -28.44
N THR A 294 0.30 1.15 -28.48
CA THR A 294 1.68 0.72 -28.77
C THR A 294 2.34 0.29 -27.47
N ILE A 295 2.71 -0.98 -27.39
CA ILE A 295 3.32 -1.59 -26.22
C ILE A 295 4.69 -2.12 -26.62
N VAL A 296 5.71 -1.76 -25.86
CA VAL A 296 7.09 -2.21 -26.08
C VAL A 296 7.60 -2.78 -24.77
N ASN A 297 8.05 -4.03 -24.78
CA ASN A 297 8.52 -4.74 -23.59
C ASN A 297 7.50 -4.73 -22.42
N GLY A 298 6.20 -4.82 -22.74
CA GLY A 298 5.14 -4.82 -21.73
C GLY A 298 4.63 -3.45 -21.28
N GLU A 299 5.28 -2.35 -21.63
CA GLU A 299 4.87 -1.01 -21.23
C GLU A 299 4.21 -0.25 -22.38
N ARG A 300 3.06 0.37 -22.13
CA ARG A 300 2.42 1.26 -23.10
C ARG A 300 3.22 2.55 -23.22
N ILE A 301 3.55 2.89 -24.46
CA ILE A 301 4.22 4.15 -24.80
C ILE A 301 3.26 5.15 -25.45
N LYS A 302 2.20 4.66 -26.09
CA LYS A 302 1.30 5.50 -26.89
C LYS A 302 -0.08 4.88 -27.02
N VAL A 303 -1.12 5.69 -26.91
CA VAL A 303 -2.49 5.32 -27.22
C VAL A 303 -3.03 6.26 -28.29
N GLU A 304 -3.59 5.69 -29.35
CA GLU A 304 -4.17 6.42 -30.46
C GLU A 304 -5.61 5.95 -30.69
N GLN A 305 -6.52 6.91 -30.83
CA GLN A 305 -7.91 6.64 -31.15
C GLN A 305 -8.24 7.11 -32.55
N PHE A 306 -8.81 6.22 -33.35
CA PHE A 306 -9.24 6.48 -34.71
C PHE A 306 -10.75 6.29 -34.84
N ARG A 307 -11.39 7.08 -35.69
CA ARG A 307 -12.77 6.87 -36.14
C ARG A 307 -12.82 7.06 -37.65
N ASP A 308 -13.38 6.08 -38.35
CA ASP A 308 -13.47 6.08 -39.82
C ASP A 308 -12.11 6.34 -40.50
N GLY A 309 -11.03 5.81 -39.91
CA GLY A 309 -9.65 5.96 -40.39
C GLY A 309 -8.97 7.29 -40.05
N LYS A 310 -9.67 8.26 -39.44
CA LYS A 310 -9.10 9.54 -39.00
C LYS A 310 -8.66 9.47 -37.53
N LEU A 311 -7.46 9.98 -37.25
CA LEU A 311 -6.94 10.11 -35.89
C LEU A 311 -7.72 11.18 -35.12
N LEU A 312 -8.33 10.81 -34.00
CA LEU A 312 -9.06 11.71 -33.11
C LEU A 312 -8.16 12.20 -31.97
N SER A 313 -7.40 11.30 -31.37
CA SER A 313 -6.53 11.62 -30.24
C SER A 313 -5.28 10.75 -30.27
N SER A 314 -4.19 11.33 -29.76
CA SER A 314 -2.93 10.64 -29.55
C SER A 314 -2.34 11.11 -28.22
N SER A 315 -2.15 10.17 -27.29
CA SER A 315 -1.51 10.43 -26.01
C SER A 315 -0.25 9.59 -25.88
N GLY A 316 0.84 10.24 -25.49
CA GLY A 316 2.04 9.55 -25.02
C GLY A 316 1.84 9.13 -23.56
N ILE A 317 2.29 7.94 -23.20
CA ILE A 317 2.27 7.42 -21.85
C ILE A 317 3.71 7.35 -21.35
N ASN A 318 3.96 7.85 -20.14
CA ASN A 318 5.28 7.78 -19.53
C ASN A 318 5.57 6.33 -19.12
N THR A 319 6.68 5.79 -19.59
CA THR A 319 7.20 4.51 -19.11
C THR A 319 7.73 4.62 -17.68
N ARG A 320 8.06 3.49 -17.06
CA ARG A 320 8.77 3.40 -15.78
C ARG A 320 10.08 4.18 -15.83
N ALA A 321 10.83 4.03 -16.92
CA ALA A 321 12.09 4.76 -17.14
C ALA A 321 11.88 6.28 -17.23
N ASP A 322 10.84 6.73 -17.95
CA ASP A 322 10.50 8.16 -18.02
C ASP A 322 10.07 8.70 -16.65
N SER A 323 9.32 7.91 -15.89
CA SER A 323 8.87 8.26 -14.53
C SER A 323 10.04 8.40 -13.56
N ILE A 324 11.00 7.47 -13.59
CA ILE A 324 12.25 7.53 -12.82
C ILE A 324 13.04 8.81 -13.17
N ARG A 325 13.21 9.11 -14.47
CA ARG A 325 13.89 10.33 -14.92
C ARG A 325 13.19 11.59 -14.41
N ASN A 326 11.86 11.65 -14.51
CA ASN A 326 11.07 12.78 -14.03
C ASN A 326 11.21 12.96 -12.51
N ILE A 327 11.30 11.86 -11.75
CA ILE A 327 11.52 11.89 -10.31
C ILE A 327 12.90 12.47 -9.96
N TYR A 328 13.97 12.08 -10.64
CA TYR A 328 15.29 12.70 -10.44
C TYR A 328 15.28 14.22 -10.66
N ILE A 329 14.60 14.68 -11.71
CA ILE A 329 14.44 16.12 -11.99
C ILE A 329 13.72 16.82 -10.83
N LYS A 330 12.62 16.23 -10.33
CA LYS A 330 11.84 16.77 -9.19
C LYS A 330 12.69 16.85 -7.92
N ILE A 331 13.47 15.82 -7.60
CA ILE A 331 14.40 15.84 -6.46
C ILE A 331 15.41 16.98 -6.61
N GLY A 332 15.99 17.15 -7.80
CA GLY A 332 16.93 18.25 -8.10
C GLY A 332 16.31 19.63 -7.88
N MET A 333 15.08 19.85 -8.36
CA MET A 333 14.35 21.11 -8.15
C MET A 333 14.08 21.38 -6.67
N LEU A 334 13.63 20.38 -5.91
CA LEU A 334 13.37 20.51 -4.48
C LEU A 334 14.64 20.78 -3.67
N ALA A 335 15.76 20.14 -4.02
CA ALA A 335 17.05 20.37 -3.39
C ALA A 335 17.54 21.80 -3.62
N LEU A 336 17.34 22.35 -4.82
CA LEU A 336 17.68 23.75 -5.14
C LEU A 336 16.83 24.73 -4.33
N CYS A 337 15.52 24.50 -4.23
CA CYS A 337 14.63 25.29 -3.36
C CYS A 337 15.07 25.24 -1.88
N MET A 338 15.41 24.04 -1.39
CA MET A 338 15.90 23.84 -0.02
C MET A 338 17.19 24.64 0.24
N ALA A 339 18.16 24.58 -0.68
CA ALA A 339 19.39 25.36 -0.59
C ALA A 339 19.10 26.87 -0.55
N GLY A 340 18.18 27.37 -1.39
CA GLY A 340 17.75 28.76 -1.38
C GLY A 340 17.21 29.23 -0.02
N ILE A 341 16.37 28.44 0.62
CA ILE A 341 15.81 28.75 1.96
C ILE A 341 16.88 28.75 3.03
N ILE A 342 17.81 27.78 2.99
CA ILE A 342 18.94 27.73 3.92
C ILE A 342 19.81 28.99 3.79
N LEU A 343 20.05 29.46 2.57
CA LEU A 343 20.80 30.70 2.32
C LEU A 343 20.07 31.92 2.88
N VAL A 344 18.75 32.02 2.70
CA VAL A 344 17.93 33.11 3.27
C VAL A 344 17.94 33.08 4.80
N LEU A 345 17.74 31.91 5.42
CA LEU A 345 17.81 31.73 6.87
C LEU A 345 19.19 32.13 7.42
N ARG A 346 20.27 31.72 6.75
CA ARG A 346 21.64 32.08 7.12
C ARG A 346 21.88 33.59 7.00
N ARG A 347 21.36 34.22 5.94
CA ARG A 347 21.43 35.67 5.73
C ARG A 347 20.69 36.42 6.84
N ASN A 348 19.45 36.02 7.16
CA ASN A 348 18.67 36.58 8.27
C ASN A 348 19.42 36.44 9.60
N TYR A 349 20.04 35.29 9.85
CA TYR A 349 20.82 35.09 11.06
C TYR A 349 22.00 36.06 11.18
N ARG A 350 22.73 36.28 10.07
CA ARG A 350 23.90 37.17 10.03
C ARG A 350 23.53 38.64 10.16
N GLU A 351 22.52 39.11 9.43
CA GLU A 351 22.12 40.53 9.40
C GLU A 351 21.55 41.01 10.74
N THR A 352 20.85 40.13 11.47
CA THR A 352 20.09 40.51 12.66
C THR A 352 20.83 40.19 13.97
N SER A 353 22.04 39.65 13.91
CA SER A 353 22.84 39.35 15.11
C SER A 353 23.31 40.65 15.78
N PRO A 354 23.08 40.86 17.10
CA PRO A 354 22.67 39.88 18.12
C PRO A 354 21.17 39.86 18.46
N ASN A 355 20.35 40.73 17.87
CA ASN A 355 18.92 40.90 18.18
C ASN A 355 18.11 39.61 17.93
N GLN A 356 17.16 39.32 18.82
CA GLN A 356 16.32 38.11 18.77
C GLN A 356 14.84 38.50 18.81
N LEU A 357 14.00 37.67 18.19
CA LEU A 357 12.55 37.85 18.27
C LEU A 357 12.09 37.57 19.72
N ALA A 358 11.56 38.61 20.38
CA ALA A 358 11.10 38.54 21.75
C ALA A 358 9.72 37.85 21.83
N LEU A 359 9.73 36.51 21.88
CA LEU A 359 8.51 35.71 22.10
C LEU A 359 8.38 35.28 23.56
N LYS A 360 7.19 35.46 24.15
CA LYS A 360 6.86 34.88 25.46
C LYS A 360 6.94 33.35 25.39
N THR A 361 7.33 32.72 26.50
CA THR A 361 7.52 31.25 26.57
C THR A 361 6.29 30.46 26.12
N GLY A 362 5.07 30.90 26.48
CA GLY A 362 3.84 30.24 26.05
C GLY A 362 3.65 30.22 24.53
N TRP A 363 4.00 31.31 23.83
CA TRP A 363 3.93 31.39 22.37
C TRP A 363 4.97 30.51 21.69
N LYS A 364 6.16 30.36 22.27
CA LYS A 364 7.18 29.41 21.76
C LYS A 364 6.69 27.97 21.78
N TRP A 365 6.03 27.56 22.87
CA TRP A 365 5.42 26.23 22.98
C TRP A 365 4.28 26.03 21.98
N LEU A 366 3.38 27.01 21.87
CA LEU A 366 2.27 26.97 20.93
C LEU A 366 2.76 26.85 19.48
N LEU A 367 3.79 27.62 19.11
CA LEU A 367 4.41 27.54 17.78
C LEU A 367 4.95 26.15 17.48
N CYS A 368 5.68 25.52 18.41
CA CYS A 368 6.24 24.18 18.18
C CYS A 368 5.17 23.09 18.01
N LEU A 369 4.02 23.24 18.67
CA LEU A 369 2.92 22.27 18.58
C LEU A 369 2.07 22.45 17.32
N ILE A 370 1.93 23.68 16.82
CA ILE A 370 1.12 23.99 15.64
C ILE A 370 1.95 23.89 14.35
N SER A 371 3.25 24.21 14.37
CA SER A 371 4.11 24.20 13.19
C SER A 371 4.10 22.89 12.39
N PRO A 372 4.02 21.67 12.98
CA PRO A 372 3.95 20.45 12.19
C PRO A 372 2.71 20.37 11.27
N ILE A 373 1.60 21.02 11.63
CA ILE A 373 0.41 21.11 10.77
C ILE A 373 0.73 21.93 9.52
N PHE A 374 1.43 23.05 9.67
CA PHE A 374 1.89 23.85 8.54
C PHE A 374 2.94 23.15 7.68
N VAL A 375 3.81 22.35 8.30
CA VAL A 375 4.75 21.48 7.56
C VAL A 375 3.97 20.47 6.73
N TRP A 376 2.97 19.79 7.32
CA TRP A 376 2.13 18.84 6.59
C TRP A 376 1.35 19.51 5.45
N LEU A 377 0.78 20.69 5.66
CA LEU A 377 0.09 21.44 4.59
C LEU A 377 1.05 21.79 3.43
N SER A 378 2.28 22.20 3.76
CA SER A 378 3.31 22.51 2.75
C SER A 378 3.70 21.25 1.97
N TYR A 379 3.94 20.15 2.68
CA TYR A 379 4.20 18.83 2.10
C TYR A 379 3.07 18.36 1.18
N LEU A 380 1.82 18.50 1.63
CA LEU A 380 0.63 18.13 0.85
C LEU A 380 0.55 18.95 -0.44
N GLY A 381 0.73 20.28 -0.35
CA GLY A 381 0.73 21.16 -1.52
C GLY A 381 1.82 20.80 -2.53
N LEU A 382 3.03 20.50 -2.05
CA LEU A 382 4.15 20.06 -2.90
C LEU A 382 3.86 18.71 -3.58
N ASN A 383 3.34 17.74 -2.85
CA ASN A 383 3.06 16.42 -3.40
C ASN A 383 1.89 16.42 -4.40
N ILE A 384 0.86 17.22 -4.17
CA ILE A 384 -0.23 17.40 -5.14
C ILE A 384 0.33 17.98 -6.44
N LEU A 385 1.21 18.99 -6.35
CA LEU A 385 1.78 19.65 -7.53
C LEU A 385 2.78 18.76 -8.27
N LEU A 386 3.58 17.97 -7.55
CA LEU A 386 4.72 17.27 -8.14
C LEU A 386 4.49 15.79 -8.42
N ILE A 387 3.65 15.09 -7.66
CA ILE A 387 3.63 13.62 -7.64
C ILE A 387 2.32 13.05 -8.19
N ASP A 388 1.32 13.88 -8.52
CA ASP A 388 -0.04 13.39 -8.83
C ASP A 388 -0.54 12.45 -7.72
N TYR A 389 -0.17 12.79 -6.48
CA TYR A 389 -0.29 11.93 -5.30
C TYR A 389 -1.76 11.76 -4.93
N ARG A 390 -2.29 10.54 -5.06
CA ARG A 390 -3.64 10.16 -4.61
C ARG A 390 -3.56 9.19 -3.42
N PRO A 391 -3.23 9.68 -2.23
CA PRO A 391 -3.11 8.84 -1.06
C PRO A 391 -4.48 8.32 -0.64
N ASP A 392 -4.50 7.12 -0.07
CA ASP A 392 -5.65 6.72 0.73
C ASP A 392 -5.80 7.62 1.97
N ILE A 393 -6.99 7.62 2.56
CA ILE A 393 -7.28 8.22 3.86
C ILE A 393 -6.29 7.70 4.90
N PHE A 394 -5.99 6.40 4.89
CA PHE A 394 -5.05 5.82 5.84
C PHE A 394 -3.61 6.28 5.64
N GLU A 395 -3.11 6.29 4.41
CA GLU A 395 -1.77 6.81 4.08
C GLU A 395 -1.65 8.29 4.45
N THR A 396 -2.72 9.07 4.21
CA THR A 396 -2.78 10.49 4.58
C THR A 396 -2.66 10.68 6.09
N LEU A 397 -3.43 9.91 6.87
CA LEU A 397 -3.39 9.94 8.33
C LEU A 397 -2.02 9.49 8.87
N ALA A 398 -1.46 8.39 8.34
CA ALA A 398 -0.11 7.94 8.68
C ALA A 398 0.91 9.06 8.42
N THR A 399 0.83 9.70 7.26
CA THR A 399 1.73 10.78 6.87
C THR A 399 1.64 11.98 7.81
N ILE A 400 0.43 12.37 8.22
CA ILE A 400 0.23 13.43 9.23
C ILE A 400 0.94 13.05 10.54
N ILE A 401 0.72 11.83 11.02
CA ILE A 401 1.31 11.32 12.27
C ILE A 401 2.84 11.31 12.18
N PHE A 402 3.41 10.80 11.09
CA PHE A 402 4.86 10.73 10.88
C PHE A 402 5.51 12.12 10.78
N ILE A 403 4.93 13.02 9.98
CA ILE A 403 5.41 14.40 9.88
C ILE A 403 5.34 15.08 11.24
N PHE A 404 4.26 14.85 12.00
CA PHE A 404 4.14 15.41 13.35
C PHE A 404 5.24 14.88 14.28
N MET A 405 5.47 13.57 14.31
CA MET A 405 6.51 12.95 15.15
C MET A 405 7.92 13.42 14.79
N ALA A 406 8.22 13.57 13.49
CA ALA A 406 9.54 13.98 13.02
C ALA A 406 9.80 15.47 13.22
N THR A 407 8.82 16.33 12.91
CA THR A 407 9.05 17.78 12.81
C THR A 407 8.78 18.53 14.11
N CYS A 408 7.93 18.01 14.99
CA CYS A 408 7.72 18.58 16.31
C CYS A 408 9.04 18.76 17.11
N PRO A 409 9.88 17.72 17.33
CA PRO A 409 11.13 17.88 18.06
C PRO A 409 12.13 18.81 17.34
N LEU A 410 12.16 18.78 16.00
CA LEU A 410 13.02 19.67 15.20
C LEU A 410 12.61 21.14 15.38
N MET A 411 11.31 21.42 15.48
CA MET A 411 10.81 22.77 15.73
C MET A 411 11.15 23.26 17.15
N PHE A 412 11.17 22.39 18.16
CA PHE A 412 11.70 22.75 19.48
C PHE A 412 13.17 23.17 19.40
N VAL A 413 13.99 22.45 18.61
CA VAL A 413 15.39 22.82 18.39
C VAL A 413 15.49 24.17 17.68
N ALA A 414 14.70 24.41 16.64
CA ALA A 414 14.70 25.68 15.91
C ALA A 414 14.29 26.87 16.81
N VAL A 415 13.20 26.73 17.56
CA VAL A 415 12.63 27.83 18.37
C VAL A 415 13.48 28.13 19.61
N PHE A 416 13.97 27.10 20.33
CA PHE A 416 14.67 27.29 21.59
C PHE A 416 16.19 27.37 21.46
N ARG A 417 16.80 26.57 20.56
CA ARG A 417 18.26 26.48 20.44
C ARG A 417 18.81 27.44 19.39
N ILE A 418 18.22 27.48 18.19
CA ILE A 418 18.68 28.34 17.09
C ILE A 418 18.24 29.80 17.30
N LYS A 419 17.09 29.99 17.97
CA LYS A 419 16.44 31.27 18.31
C LYS A 419 16.03 32.06 17.06
N LEU A 420 14.73 32.22 16.88
CA LEU A 420 14.13 32.95 15.75
C LEU A 420 14.59 34.42 15.73
N ARG A 421 14.93 34.94 14.55
CA ARG A 421 15.45 36.31 14.37
C ARG A 421 14.40 37.22 13.75
N LYS A 422 13.80 36.79 12.65
CA LYS A 422 12.68 37.47 11.98
C LYS A 422 11.40 36.65 12.12
N GLU A 423 10.24 37.30 12.06
CA GLU A 423 8.93 36.62 12.12
C GLU A 423 8.77 35.60 10.98
N ILE A 424 9.32 35.92 9.80
CA ILE A 424 9.28 35.04 8.62
C ILE A 424 10.11 33.76 8.78
N ASP A 425 11.06 33.70 9.72
CA ASP A 425 11.92 32.53 9.91
C ASP A 425 11.10 31.29 10.27
N ILE A 426 9.99 31.45 11.01
CA ILE A 426 9.10 30.33 11.36
C ILE A 426 8.53 29.71 10.09
N VAL A 427 8.04 30.53 9.16
CA VAL A 427 7.47 30.08 7.89
C VAL A 427 8.55 29.41 7.05
N LEU A 428 9.76 29.97 7.02
CA LEU A 428 10.90 29.39 6.30
C LEU A 428 11.32 28.03 6.88
N TYR A 429 11.32 27.84 8.20
CA TYR A 429 11.57 26.53 8.81
C TYR A 429 10.46 25.53 8.51
N CYS A 430 9.19 25.93 8.57
CA CYS A 430 8.08 25.05 8.19
C CYS A 430 8.20 24.60 6.73
N LEU A 431 8.54 25.52 5.82
CA LEU A 431 8.71 25.22 4.40
C LEU A 431 9.96 24.37 4.15
N LEU A 432 11.05 24.63 4.86
CA LEU A 432 12.27 23.81 4.83
C LEU A 432 12.00 22.35 5.22
N PHE A 433 11.29 22.14 6.33
CA PHE A 433 10.91 20.80 6.77
C PHE A 433 9.89 20.16 5.83
N GLY A 434 8.97 20.94 5.25
CA GLY A 434 8.05 20.45 4.22
C GLY A 434 8.80 19.93 3.00
N LEU A 435 9.77 20.68 2.49
CA LEU A 435 10.65 20.25 1.40
C LEU A 435 11.46 19.01 1.78
N ALA A 436 12.00 18.93 2.99
CA ALA A 436 12.76 17.76 3.45
C ALA A 436 11.88 16.50 3.49
N CYS A 437 10.66 16.61 4.01
CA CYS A 437 9.69 15.52 3.98
C CYS A 437 9.32 15.12 2.54
N SER A 438 9.10 16.08 1.63
CA SER A 438 8.80 15.76 0.23
C SER A 438 9.97 15.08 -0.47
N ILE A 439 11.21 15.54 -0.27
CA ILE A 439 12.41 14.87 -0.81
C ILE A 439 12.53 13.45 -0.25
N TRP A 440 12.32 13.27 1.05
CA TRP A 440 12.35 11.95 1.68
C TRP A 440 11.33 11.00 1.04
N THR A 441 10.07 11.42 0.91
CA THR A 441 9.02 10.61 0.28
C THR A 441 9.34 10.29 -1.17
N ILE A 442 9.74 11.28 -1.98
CA ILE A 442 10.07 11.08 -3.39
C ILE A 442 11.30 10.16 -3.55
N SER A 443 12.26 10.26 -2.65
CA SER A 443 13.43 9.37 -2.65
C SER A 443 13.06 7.94 -2.28
N GLY A 444 12.13 7.75 -1.33
CA GLY A 444 11.58 6.44 -1.00
C GLY A 444 10.89 5.80 -2.20
N ILE A 445 10.03 6.57 -2.90
CA ILE A 445 9.41 6.15 -4.15
C ILE A 445 10.48 5.76 -5.17
N LEU A 446 11.49 6.60 -5.39
CA LEU A 446 12.56 6.33 -6.35
C LEU A 446 13.29 5.00 -6.07
N ILE A 447 13.58 4.70 -4.80
CA ILE A 447 14.25 3.45 -4.41
C ILE A 447 13.39 2.27 -4.83
N GLU A 448 12.09 2.28 -4.49
CA GLU A 448 11.16 1.22 -4.87
C GLU A 448 10.87 1.19 -6.39
N LEU A 449 11.10 2.30 -7.10
CA LEU A 449 10.97 2.28 -8.55
C LEU A 449 12.13 1.57 -9.25
N VAL A 450 13.32 1.61 -8.63
CA VAL A 450 14.59 1.12 -9.19
C VAL A 450 14.91 -0.31 -8.76
N PHE A 451 14.52 -0.68 -7.53
CA PHE A 451 14.73 -2.00 -6.93
C PHE A 451 13.39 -2.72 -6.81
#